data_AF-A0A7K1ELD1-F1
#
_entry.id   AF-A0A7K1ELD1-F1
#
_cell.length_a   1.000
_cell.length_b   1.000
_cell.length_c   1.000
_cell.angle_alpha   90.00
_cell.angle_beta   90.00
_cell.angle_gamma   90.00
#
_symmetry.space_group_name_H-M   'P 1'
#
loop_
_entity.id
_entity.type
_entity.pdbx_description
1 polymer ?
#
loop_
_entity_poly.entity_id
_entity_poly.type
_entity_poly.pdbx_seq_one_letter_code
_entity_poly.pdbx_strand_id
1 'polypeptide(L)'
;MVTLPHGISEHVEGWLTSQIPGATAPFQYTQIAGGHSNLTFKVDDSNGNHYVLRRPPLGHRLASAHDMTREYKIIAGLSSSPVPVAPALGLCTDESVNELPFYVMSFVNGHVIRDKTAAETILGPAGCRRASESIVDTMAAIHAVDLDAAGLSDLGRHEGYIARQLKRWHGNIVEQRTRELPLVDSVFEELSRRIPDQGKATLVHG
;
A
#
# COMPACT_ATOMS: atom_id res chain seq x y z
N MET A 1 6.69 32.70 -2.37
CA MET A 1 5.71 31.59 -2.43
C MET A 1 6.49 30.30 -2.38
N VAL A 2 6.14 29.40 -1.46
CA VAL A 2 6.69 28.04 -1.49
C VAL A 2 6.05 27.34 -2.69
N THR A 3 6.85 26.87 -3.63
CA THR A 3 6.34 26.10 -4.76
C THR A 3 5.91 24.73 -4.27
N LEU A 4 4.62 24.41 -4.40
CA LEU A 4 4.11 23.07 -4.08
C LEU A 4 4.63 22.05 -5.10
N PRO A 5 4.93 20.80 -4.68
CA PRO A 5 5.29 19.76 -5.62
C PRO A 5 4.09 19.36 -6.48
N HIS A 6 4.36 18.82 -7.67
CA HIS A 6 3.31 18.31 -8.55
C HIS A 6 2.47 17.25 -7.85
N GLY A 7 1.14 17.39 -7.92
CA GLY A 7 0.20 16.52 -7.23
C GLY A 7 -0.21 16.97 -5.83
N ILE A 8 0.20 18.17 -5.40
CA ILE A 8 -0.32 18.81 -4.18
C ILE A 8 -0.94 20.15 -4.57
N SER A 9 -2.25 20.29 -4.36
CA SER A 9 -2.96 21.56 -4.56
C SER A 9 -2.84 22.48 -3.33
N GLU A 10 -3.13 23.77 -3.51
CA GLU A 10 -3.15 24.76 -2.44
C GLU A 10 -4.20 24.48 -1.35
N HIS A 11 -5.29 23.79 -1.68
CA HIS A 11 -6.36 23.46 -0.74
C HIS A 11 -5.98 22.37 0.27
N VAL A 12 -4.91 21.61 0.01
CA VAL A 12 -4.45 20.53 0.89
C VAL A 12 -4.03 21.05 2.26
N GLU A 13 -3.46 22.26 2.35
CA GLU A 13 -3.06 22.86 3.64
C GLU A 13 -4.26 23.11 4.57
N GLY A 14 -5.35 23.66 4.02
CA GLY A 14 -6.59 23.87 4.76
C GLY A 14 -7.24 22.55 5.18
N TRP A 15 -7.19 21.54 4.32
CA TRP A 15 -7.66 20.20 4.65
C TRP A 15 -6.83 19.57 5.79
N LEU A 16 -5.50 19.61 5.71
CA LEU A 16 -4.62 19.08 6.76
C LEU A 16 -4.89 19.75 8.12
N THR A 17 -4.97 21.08 8.13
CA THR A 17 -5.20 21.86 9.36
C THR A 17 -6.56 21.56 9.98
N SER A 18 -7.58 21.29 9.16
CA SER A 18 -8.95 21.01 9.64
C SER A 18 -9.18 19.56 10.03
N GLN A 19 -8.57 18.60 9.32
CA GLN A 19 -8.87 17.17 9.45
C GLN A 19 -7.86 16.40 10.27
N ILE A 20 -6.61 16.86 10.39
CA ILE A 20 -5.54 16.14 11.07
C ILE A 20 -5.27 16.79 12.44
N PRO A 21 -5.68 16.15 13.56
CA PRO A 21 -5.50 16.74 14.88
C PRO A 21 -4.03 17.08 15.18
N GLY A 22 -3.77 18.34 15.54
CA GLY A 22 -2.44 18.83 15.88
C GLY A 22 -1.58 19.29 14.69
N ALA A 23 -2.02 19.07 13.45
CA ALA A 23 -1.30 19.53 12.27
C ALA A 23 -1.31 21.07 12.18
N THR A 24 -0.14 21.67 11.96
CA THR A 24 0.02 23.13 11.97
C THR A 24 0.78 23.63 10.75
N ALA A 25 0.14 24.51 9.97
CA ALA A 25 0.72 25.16 8.81
C ALA A 25 1.84 26.17 9.19
N PRO A 26 2.79 26.49 8.28
CA PRO A 26 2.89 25.98 6.91
C PRO A 26 3.42 24.56 6.84
N PHE A 27 3.05 23.84 5.78
CA PHE A 27 3.54 22.48 5.51
C PHE A 27 4.63 22.46 4.44
N GLN A 28 5.64 21.63 4.65
CA GLN A 28 6.66 21.32 3.66
C GLN A 28 6.50 19.87 3.16
N TYR A 29 6.55 19.70 1.84
CA TYR A 29 6.33 18.42 1.19
C TYR A 29 7.61 17.91 0.54
N THR A 30 8.02 16.69 0.88
CA THR A 30 9.16 16.01 0.26
C THR A 30 8.69 14.71 -0.35
N GLN A 31 8.81 14.56 -1.67
CA GLN A 31 8.42 13.33 -2.33
C GLN A 31 9.35 12.17 -1.92
N ILE A 32 8.77 11.08 -1.45
CA ILE A 32 9.48 9.83 -1.16
C ILE A 32 9.60 9.07 -2.48
N ALA A 33 10.80 9.07 -3.06
CA ALA A 33 11.08 8.40 -4.33
C ALA A 33 11.16 6.86 -4.18
N GLY A 34 10.90 6.15 -5.27
CA GLY A 34 11.11 4.70 -5.38
C GLY A 34 9.87 3.81 -5.35
N GLY A 35 8.66 4.38 -5.36
CA GLY A 35 7.41 3.67 -5.68
C GLY A 35 6.88 4.15 -7.04
N HIS A 36 6.48 3.22 -7.93
CA HIS A 36 5.98 3.58 -9.27
C HIS A 36 4.45 3.61 -9.36
N SER A 37 3.74 3.09 -8.35
CA SER A 37 2.28 2.98 -8.39
C SER A 37 1.58 4.25 -7.88
N ASN A 38 1.93 4.78 -6.71
CA ASN A 38 1.28 5.94 -6.11
C ASN A 38 2.32 6.98 -5.67
N LEU A 39 1.99 8.26 -5.76
CA LEU A 39 2.85 9.32 -5.22
C LEU A 39 2.74 9.32 -3.70
N THR A 40 3.89 9.37 -3.04
CA THR A 40 4.01 9.36 -1.58
C THR A 40 4.87 10.54 -1.18
N PHE A 41 4.37 11.38 -0.28
CA PHE A 41 5.06 12.58 0.20
C PHE A 41 5.22 12.49 1.71
N LYS A 42 6.43 12.75 2.21
CA LYS A 42 6.60 13.17 3.60
C LYS A 42 6.07 14.60 3.71
N VAL A 43 5.27 14.86 4.75
CA VAL A 43 4.73 16.18 5.07
C VAL A 43 5.27 16.59 6.44
N ASP A 44 6.03 17.68 6.45
CA ASP A 44 6.61 18.28 7.64
C ASP A 44 5.78 19.51 8.01
N ASP A 45 5.36 19.62 9.27
CA ASP A 45 4.59 20.77 9.77
C ASP A 45 5.46 21.74 10.58
N SER A 46 4.91 22.90 10.93
CA SER A 46 5.66 23.94 11.65
C SER A 46 5.96 23.62 13.11
N ASN A 47 5.29 22.60 13.67
CA ASN A 47 5.46 22.16 15.07
C ASN A 47 6.40 20.96 15.19
N GLY A 48 7.00 20.51 14.09
CA GLY A 48 7.93 19.39 14.06
C GLY A 48 7.26 18.02 13.97
N ASN A 49 5.96 17.97 13.65
CA ASN A 49 5.29 16.70 13.36
C ASN A 49 5.56 16.26 11.91
N HIS A 50 5.49 14.94 11.70
CA HIS A 50 5.76 14.31 10.42
C HIS A 50 4.62 13.38 10.02
N TYR A 51 4.15 13.55 8.78
CA TYR A 51 3.08 12.75 8.20
C TYR A 51 3.51 12.18 6.86
N VAL A 52 2.71 11.25 6.33
CA VAL A 52 2.82 10.75 4.97
C VAL A 52 1.50 10.97 4.25
N LEU A 53 1.54 11.69 3.13
CA LEU A 53 0.41 11.84 2.21
C LEU A 53 0.61 10.89 1.02
N ARG A 54 -0.40 10.09 0.73
CA ARG A 54 -0.41 9.19 -0.43
C ARG A 54 -1.56 9.54 -1.37
N ARG A 55 -1.24 9.67 -2.66
CA ARG A 55 -2.21 9.94 -3.73
C ARG A 55 -1.90 9.13 -5.00
N PRO A 56 -2.86 9.01 -5.92
CA PRO A 56 -2.63 8.41 -7.23
C PRO A 56 -1.58 9.18 -8.05
N PRO A 57 -0.98 8.53 -9.07
CA PRO A 57 -0.05 9.18 -9.99
C PRO A 57 -0.76 10.23 -10.85
N LEU A 58 0.03 11.12 -11.45
CA LEU A 58 -0.46 12.14 -12.38
C LEU A 58 -0.86 11.50 -13.71
N GLY A 59 -1.94 11.98 -14.34
CA GLY A 59 -2.37 11.56 -15.67
C GLY A 59 -3.41 10.42 -15.73
N HIS A 60 -3.57 9.84 -16.93
CA HIS A 60 -4.56 8.81 -17.23
C HIS A 60 -4.23 7.48 -16.57
N ARG A 61 -5.24 6.85 -15.95
CA ARG A 61 -5.07 5.74 -15.01
C ARG A 61 -6.03 4.59 -15.31
N LEU A 62 -5.56 3.37 -15.01
CA LEU A 62 -6.41 2.22 -14.80
C LEU A 62 -7.08 2.37 -13.42
N ALA A 63 -8.40 2.63 -13.41
CA ALA A 63 -9.15 3.05 -12.23
C ALA A 63 -8.99 2.13 -11.00
N SER A 64 -8.79 0.81 -11.18
CA SER A 64 -8.71 -0.14 -10.07
C SER A 64 -7.34 -0.23 -9.38
N ALA A 65 -6.27 0.30 -9.99
CA ALA A 65 -4.90 0.13 -9.47
C ALA A 65 -4.47 1.20 -8.45
N HIS A 66 -5.25 2.27 -8.31
CA HIS A 66 -4.90 3.46 -7.52
C HIS A 66 -6.02 3.90 -6.57
N ASP A 67 -6.73 2.94 -5.99
CA ASP A 67 -7.84 3.19 -5.05
C ASP A 67 -7.30 3.56 -3.66
N MET A 68 -7.18 4.86 -3.40
CA MET A 68 -6.73 5.39 -2.10
C MET A 68 -7.72 5.11 -0.98
N THR A 69 -9.01 5.01 -1.28
CA THR A 69 -10.04 4.66 -0.31
C THR A 69 -9.83 3.24 0.19
N ARG A 70 -9.52 2.30 -0.72
CA ARG A 70 -9.20 0.92 -0.36
C ARG A 70 -7.93 0.81 0.46
N GLU A 71 -6.86 1.51 0.08
CA GLU A 71 -5.62 1.52 0.87
C GLU A 71 -5.84 2.06 2.28
N TYR A 72 -6.51 3.22 2.40
CA TYR A 72 -6.83 3.81 3.68
C TYR A 72 -7.69 2.87 4.53
N LYS A 73 -8.72 2.26 3.95
CA LYS A 73 -9.61 1.32 4.64
C LYS A 73 -8.84 0.15 5.23
N ILE A 74 -7.90 -0.44 4.48
CA ILE A 74 -7.05 -1.53 4.97
C ILE A 74 -6.21 -1.07 6.17
N ILE A 75 -5.49 0.05 6.03
CA ILE A 75 -4.60 0.54 7.10
C ILE A 75 -5.41 0.92 8.35
N ALA A 76 -6.53 1.62 8.17
CA ALA A 76 -7.41 2.01 9.26
C ALA A 76 -8.03 0.80 9.97
N GLY A 77 -8.53 -0.20 9.21
CA GLY A 77 -9.10 -1.43 9.76
C GLY A 77 -8.09 -2.29 10.51
N LEU A 78 -6.81 -2.23 10.14
CA LEU A 78 -5.74 -2.95 10.83
C LEU A 78 -5.25 -2.26 12.11
N SER A 79 -5.66 -1.02 12.39
CA SER A 79 -5.19 -0.24 13.55
C SER A 79 -5.48 -0.90 14.91
N SER A 80 -6.54 -1.72 15.00
CA SER A 80 -6.90 -2.48 16.19
C SER A 80 -6.41 -3.93 16.17
N SER A 81 -5.59 -4.30 15.18
CA SER A 81 -5.05 -5.65 15.00
C SER A 81 -3.60 -5.74 15.49
N PRO A 82 -3.02 -6.94 15.66
CA PRO A 82 -1.60 -7.09 15.96
C PRO A 82 -0.68 -6.78 14.77
N VAL A 83 -1.22 -6.50 13.59
CA VAL A 83 -0.43 -6.18 12.40
C VAL A 83 0.16 -4.76 12.55
N PRO A 84 1.49 -4.59 12.52
CA PRO A 84 2.08 -3.27 12.63
C PRO A 84 1.81 -2.46 11.35
N VAL A 85 0.97 -1.44 11.48
CA VAL A 85 0.67 -0.47 10.41
C VAL A 85 0.87 0.96 10.91
N ALA A 86 1.15 1.89 10.00
CA ALA A 86 1.16 3.31 10.36
C ALA A 86 -0.26 3.75 10.76
N PRO A 87 -0.43 4.55 11.81
CA PRO A 87 -1.74 5.13 12.14
C PRO A 87 -2.33 5.90 10.96
N ALA A 88 -3.51 5.48 10.50
CA ALA A 88 -4.28 6.20 9.50
C ALA A 88 -4.90 7.46 10.14
N LEU A 89 -4.65 8.64 9.56
CA LEU A 89 -5.05 9.92 10.16
C LEU A 89 -6.27 10.54 9.46
N GLY A 90 -6.38 10.40 8.14
CA GLY A 90 -7.54 10.89 7.41
C GLY A 90 -7.54 10.53 5.93
N LEU A 91 -8.74 10.47 5.35
CA LEU A 91 -8.99 10.24 3.92
C LEU A 91 -9.76 11.44 3.37
N CYS A 92 -9.28 12.01 2.27
CA CYS A 92 -10.01 13.00 1.49
C CYS A 92 -10.51 12.35 0.21
N THR A 93 -11.83 12.34 -0.01
CA THR A 93 -12.45 11.92 -1.28
C THR A 93 -13.00 13.10 -2.09
N ASP A 94 -12.94 14.31 -1.53
CA ASP A 94 -13.32 15.53 -2.24
C ASP A 94 -12.22 15.91 -3.25
N GLU A 95 -12.52 15.70 -4.54
CA GLU A 95 -11.61 16.00 -5.64
C GLU A 95 -11.34 17.50 -5.79
N SER A 96 -12.17 18.40 -5.23
CA SER A 96 -11.85 19.83 -5.24
C SER A 96 -10.63 20.19 -4.37
N VAL A 97 -10.27 19.32 -3.41
CA VAL A 97 -9.13 19.53 -2.51
C VAL A 97 -7.80 19.17 -3.16
N ASN A 98 -7.72 18.10 -3.96
CA ASN A 98 -6.44 17.68 -4.55
C ASN A 98 -6.57 16.97 -5.91
N GLU A 99 -7.63 17.29 -6.65
CA GLU A 99 -8.06 16.70 -7.94
C GLU A 99 -8.49 15.23 -7.83
N LEU A 100 -7.98 14.49 -6.84
CA LEU A 100 -8.18 13.06 -6.66
C LEU A 100 -8.14 12.69 -5.19
N PRO A 101 -8.77 11.57 -4.81
CA PRO A 101 -8.70 11.08 -3.44
C PRO A 101 -7.25 10.86 -2.99
N PHE A 102 -6.97 11.21 -1.75
CA PHE A 102 -5.68 10.99 -1.09
C PHE A 102 -5.93 10.69 0.39
N TYR A 103 -4.95 10.06 1.04
CA TYR A 103 -5.01 9.86 2.48
C TYR A 103 -3.71 10.27 3.15
N VAL A 104 -3.81 10.51 4.46
CA VAL A 104 -2.70 10.87 5.34
C VAL A 104 -2.60 9.84 6.46
N MET A 105 -1.37 9.44 6.76
CA MET A 105 -1.02 8.57 7.87
C MET A 105 0.19 9.15 8.63
N SER A 106 0.45 8.67 9.84
CA SER A 106 1.64 9.07 10.57
C SER A 106 2.91 8.65 9.83
N PHE A 107 3.96 9.48 9.93
CA PHE A 107 5.29 9.07 9.50
C PHE A 107 5.92 8.12 10.53
N VAL A 108 6.25 6.90 10.11
CA VAL A 108 6.98 5.94 10.94
C VAL A 108 8.47 6.06 10.62
N ASN A 109 9.25 6.54 11.59
CA ASN A 109 10.70 6.59 11.45
C ASN A 109 11.27 5.17 11.54
N GLY A 110 12.03 4.76 10.52
CA GLY A 110 12.65 3.46 10.47
C GLY A 110 13.46 3.25 9.19
N HIS A 111 14.05 2.07 9.08
CA HIS A 111 14.87 1.68 7.93
C HIS A 111 14.06 0.85 6.94
N VAL A 112 14.13 1.20 5.66
CA VAL A 112 13.66 0.37 4.55
C VAL A 112 14.87 -0.33 3.94
N ILE A 113 15.03 -1.62 4.23
CA ILE A 113 16.17 -2.41 3.75
C ILE A 113 15.87 -2.89 2.31
N ARG A 114 16.58 -2.32 1.33
CA ARG A 114 16.35 -2.58 -0.10
C ARG A 114 17.36 -3.53 -0.73
N ASP A 115 18.52 -3.68 -0.12
CA ASP A 115 19.60 -4.49 -0.64
C ASP A 115 20.42 -5.11 0.49
N LYS A 116 21.28 -6.05 0.10
CA LYS A 116 22.14 -6.81 1.00
C LYS A 116 23.11 -5.92 1.77
N THR A 117 23.68 -4.90 1.11
CA THR A 117 24.64 -4.00 1.74
C THR A 117 23.99 -3.19 2.86
N ALA A 118 22.79 -2.65 2.62
CA ALA A 118 22.01 -1.97 3.65
C ALA A 118 21.65 -2.91 4.81
N ALA A 119 21.27 -4.16 4.53
CA ALA A 119 21.00 -5.15 5.56
C ALA A 119 22.22 -5.41 6.45
N GLU A 120 23.39 -5.65 5.83
CA GLU A 120 24.63 -5.95 6.55
C GLU A 120 25.14 -4.76 7.38
N THR A 121 25.06 -3.54 6.81
CA THR A 121 25.60 -2.33 7.45
C THR A 121 24.69 -1.76 8.55
N ILE A 122 23.36 -1.78 8.35
CA ILE A 122 22.41 -1.18 9.29
C ILE A 122 21.99 -2.18 10.37
N LEU A 123 21.72 -3.44 9.99
CA LEU A 123 21.16 -4.43 10.91
C LEU A 123 22.22 -5.39 11.47
N GLY A 124 23.25 -5.70 10.68
CA GLY A 124 24.20 -6.77 10.97
C GLY A 124 23.55 -8.17 11.03
N PRO A 125 24.33 -9.24 11.24
CA PRO A 125 23.82 -10.62 11.19
C PRO A 125 22.66 -10.90 12.16
N ALA A 126 22.78 -10.43 13.40
CA ALA A 126 21.74 -10.61 14.41
C ALA A 126 20.47 -9.81 14.09
N GLY A 127 20.59 -8.60 13.56
CA GLY A 127 19.44 -7.79 13.14
C GLY A 127 18.75 -8.38 11.91
N CYS A 128 19.51 -8.89 10.93
CA CYS A 128 18.95 -9.63 9.80
C CYS A 128 18.15 -10.85 10.25
N ARG A 129 18.65 -11.62 11.22
CA ARG A 129 17.92 -12.76 11.78
C ARG A 129 16.57 -12.31 12.39
N ARG A 130 16.59 -11.27 13.25
CA ARG A 130 15.36 -10.73 13.86
C ARG A 130 14.38 -10.19 12.82
N ALA A 131 14.86 -9.49 11.79
CA ALA A 131 14.01 -8.97 10.72
C ALA A 131 13.33 -10.11 9.94
N SER A 132 14.06 -11.17 9.62
CA SER A 132 13.50 -12.35 8.95
C SER A 132 12.42 -13.04 9.78
N GLU A 133 12.65 -13.22 11.08
CA GLU A 133 11.64 -13.78 12.00
C GLU A 133 10.42 -12.85 12.09
N SER A 134 10.64 -11.55 12.24
CA SER A 134 9.57 -10.55 12.31
C SER A 134 8.72 -10.49 11.03
N ILE A 135 9.30 -10.72 9.85
CA ILE A 135 8.54 -10.83 8.59
C ILE A 135 7.58 -12.02 8.65
N VAL A 136 8.05 -13.18 9.11
CA VAL A 136 7.21 -14.38 9.25
C VAL A 136 6.08 -14.14 10.26
N ASP A 137 6.41 -13.58 11.42
CA ASP A 137 5.42 -13.25 12.46
C ASP A 137 4.37 -12.25 11.94
N THR A 138 4.81 -11.24 11.18
CA THR A 138 3.91 -10.24 10.58
C THR A 138 3.00 -10.87 9.53
N MET A 139 3.53 -11.73 8.66
CA MET A 139 2.72 -12.45 7.67
C MET A 139 1.68 -13.36 8.32
N ALA A 140 2.07 -14.07 9.39
CA ALA A 140 1.14 -14.88 10.18
C ALA A 140 0.05 -14.01 10.83
N ALA A 141 0.41 -12.85 11.40
CA ALA A 141 -0.53 -11.90 11.96
C ALA A 141 -1.52 -11.37 10.90
N ILE A 142 -1.04 -11.04 9.70
CA ILE A 142 -1.89 -10.61 8.56
C ILE A 142 -2.89 -11.71 8.20
N HIS A 143 -2.44 -12.96 8.07
CA HIS A 143 -3.31 -14.08 7.71
C HIS A 143 -4.31 -14.43 8.84
N ALA A 144 -4.02 -14.06 10.09
CA ALA A 144 -4.89 -14.29 11.24
C ALA A 144 -5.91 -13.17 11.49
N VAL A 145 -5.89 -12.08 10.71
CA VAL A 145 -6.84 -10.97 10.86
C VAL A 145 -8.28 -11.47 10.70
N ASP A 146 -9.12 -11.15 11.69
CA ASP A 146 -10.57 -11.27 11.57
C ASP A 146 -11.08 -10.15 10.66
N LEU A 147 -11.46 -10.52 9.43
CA LEU A 147 -11.92 -9.57 8.41
C LEU A 147 -13.20 -8.84 8.82
N ASP A 148 -14.11 -9.50 9.56
CA ASP A 148 -15.36 -8.88 9.99
C ASP A 148 -15.08 -7.83 11.07
N ALA A 149 -14.28 -8.21 12.08
CA ALA A 149 -13.90 -7.30 13.15
C ALA A 149 -13.07 -6.10 12.64
N ALA A 150 -12.24 -6.30 11.61
CA ALA A 150 -11.47 -5.24 10.95
C ALA A 150 -12.30 -4.41 9.95
N GLY A 151 -13.56 -4.79 9.67
CA GLY A 151 -14.40 -4.11 8.67
C GLY A 151 -13.93 -4.30 7.22
N LEU A 152 -13.23 -5.41 6.94
CA LEU A 152 -12.56 -5.72 5.67
C LEU A 152 -13.20 -6.88 4.89
N SER A 153 -14.35 -7.41 5.33
CA SER A 153 -15.02 -8.56 4.69
C SER A 153 -15.58 -8.30 3.30
N ASP A 154 -15.62 -7.05 2.86
CA ASP A 154 -16.02 -6.64 1.51
C ASP A 154 -14.81 -6.38 0.59
N LEU A 155 -13.58 -6.69 1.04
CA LEU A 155 -12.35 -6.58 0.22
C LEU A 155 -12.28 -7.67 -0.86
N GLY A 156 -13.17 -7.59 -1.83
CA GLY A 156 -13.21 -8.47 -2.99
C GLY A 156 -13.83 -9.83 -2.71
N ARG A 157 -13.59 -10.77 -3.62
CA ARG A 157 -14.26 -12.07 -3.62
C ARG A 157 -13.47 -13.14 -2.85
N HIS A 158 -14.14 -13.88 -1.98
CA HIS A 158 -13.50 -14.88 -1.11
C HIS A 158 -13.24 -16.24 -1.77
N GLU A 159 -14.01 -16.67 -2.78
CA GLU A 159 -13.99 -18.08 -3.24
C GLU A 159 -13.21 -18.29 -4.54
N GLY A 160 -12.34 -19.30 -4.57
CA GLY A 160 -11.64 -19.67 -5.80
C GLY A 160 -10.49 -18.72 -6.15
N TYR A 161 -9.85 -18.09 -5.14
CA TYR A 161 -8.77 -17.14 -5.30
C TYR A 161 -7.69 -17.62 -6.28
N ILE A 162 -7.14 -18.82 -6.08
CA ILE A 162 -6.04 -19.35 -6.90
C ILE A 162 -6.47 -19.48 -8.38
N ALA A 163 -7.64 -20.08 -8.64
CA ALA A 163 -8.17 -20.23 -10.00
C ALA A 163 -8.36 -18.87 -10.69
N ARG A 164 -8.87 -17.87 -9.97
CA ARG A 164 -9.05 -16.51 -10.51
C ARG A 164 -7.72 -15.83 -10.79
N GLN A 165 -6.73 -15.99 -9.91
CA GLN A 165 -5.39 -15.41 -10.11
C GLN A 165 -4.71 -16.04 -11.32
N LEU A 166 -4.71 -17.37 -11.44
CA LEU A 166 -4.14 -18.07 -12.59
C LEU A 166 -4.78 -17.59 -13.91
N LYS A 167 -6.12 -17.54 -13.96
CA LYS A 167 -6.84 -17.03 -15.14
C LYS A 167 -6.50 -15.59 -15.45
N ARG A 168 -6.42 -14.71 -14.44
CA ARG A 168 -6.09 -13.29 -14.61
C ARG A 168 -4.66 -13.10 -15.13
N TRP A 169 -3.69 -13.76 -14.51
CA TRP A 169 -2.29 -13.64 -14.90
C TRP A 169 -2.04 -14.20 -16.31
N HIS A 170 -2.60 -15.36 -16.63
CA HIS A 170 -2.50 -15.92 -17.97
C HIS A 170 -3.17 -15.01 -19.02
N GLY A 171 -4.39 -14.54 -18.75
CA GLY A 171 -5.11 -13.60 -19.62
C GLY A 171 -4.29 -12.33 -19.89
N ASN A 172 -3.73 -11.70 -18.86
CA ASN A 172 -2.88 -10.52 -19.02
C ASN A 172 -1.66 -10.80 -19.91
N ILE A 173 -1.00 -11.95 -19.76
CA ILE A 173 0.16 -12.32 -20.58
C ILE A 173 -0.24 -12.54 -22.03
N VAL A 174 -1.39 -13.16 -22.29
CA VAL A 174 -1.91 -13.38 -23.64
C VAL A 174 -2.25 -12.05 -24.31
N GLU A 175 -2.96 -11.15 -23.61
CA GLU A 175 -3.33 -9.82 -24.13
C GLU A 175 -2.12 -8.93 -24.42
N GLN A 176 -1.03 -9.08 -23.65
CA GLN A 176 0.18 -8.27 -23.76
C GLN A 176 1.35 -9.03 -24.39
N ARG A 177 1.08 -10.13 -25.13
CA ARG A 177 2.12 -10.98 -25.69
C ARG A 177 2.96 -10.21 -26.72
N THR A 178 4.26 -10.08 -26.45
CA THR A 178 5.23 -9.45 -27.36
C THR A 178 6.13 -10.46 -28.07
N ARG A 179 6.12 -11.72 -27.62
CA ARG A 179 6.87 -12.84 -28.20
C ARG A 179 6.22 -14.16 -27.83
N GLU A 180 6.51 -15.20 -28.60
CA GLU A 180 6.08 -16.56 -28.26
C GLU A 180 6.79 -17.09 -27.01
N LEU A 181 5.98 -17.58 -26.07
CA LEU A 181 6.42 -18.12 -24.78
C LEU A 181 5.61 -19.36 -24.38
N PRO A 182 5.76 -20.49 -25.10
CA PRO A 182 4.95 -21.70 -24.86
C PRO A 182 5.06 -22.24 -23.43
N LEU A 183 6.19 -22.00 -22.75
CA LEU A 183 6.38 -22.41 -21.36
C LEU A 183 5.37 -21.76 -20.40
N VAL A 184 4.95 -20.53 -20.64
CA VAL A 184 3.95 -19.86 -19.78
C VAL A 184 2.61 -20.57 -19.87
N ASP A 185 2.20 -20.97 -21.08
CA ASP A 185 0.96 -21.71 -21.31
C ASP A 185 1.02 -23.08 -20.63
N SER A 186 2.15 -23.79 -20.75
CA SER A 186 2.37 -25.07 -20.07
C SER A 186 2.33 -24.94 -18.53
N VAL A 187 2.92 -23.89 -17.96
CA VAL A 187 2.86 -23.64 -16.50
C VAL A 187 1.44 -23.32 -16.06
N PHE A 188 0.70 -22.50 -16.81
CA PHE A 188 -0.70 -22.19 -16.51
C PHE A 188 -1.56 -23.46 -16.50
N GLU A 189 -1.44 -24.31 -17.51
CA GLU A 189 -2.16 -25.58 -17.60
C GLU A 189 -1.84 -26.51 -16.43
N GLU A 190 -0.55 -26.65 -16.09
CA GLU A 190 -0.12 -27.55 -15.02
C GLU A 190 -0.59 -27.07 -13.64
N LEU A 191 -0.48 -25.76 -13.37
CA LEU A 191 -0.96 -25.18 -12.11
C LEU A 191 -2.48 -25.26 -12.02
N SER A 192 -3.20 -25.06 -13.13
CA SER A 192 -4.67 -25.10 -13.15
C SER A 192 -5.23 -26.50 -12.87
N ARG A 193 -4.51 -27.56 -13.27
CA ARG A 193 -4.89 -28.95 -12.97
C ARG A 193 -4.62 -29.37 -11.52
N ARG A 194 -3.76 -28.64 -10.81
CA ARG A 194 -3.29 -28.99 -9.46
C ARG A 194 -3.66 -27.95 -8.41
N ILE A 195 -4.73 -27.19 -8.64
CA ILE A 195 -5.22 -26.22 -7.65
C ILE A 195 -5.58 -26.99 -6.37
N PRO A 196 -4.95 -26.68 -5.22
CA PRO A 196 -5.25 -27.36 -3.97
C PRO A 196 -6.63 -26.93 -3.45
N ASP A 197 -7.18 -27.72 -2.53
CA ASP A 197 -8.35 -27.32 -1.77
C ASP A 197 -8.08 -25.98 -1.06
N GLN A 198 -8.99 -25.03 -1.24
CA GLN A 198 -8.84 -23.69 -0.69
C GLN A 198 -9.56 -23.59 0.65
N GLY A 199 -8.83 -23.11 1.67
CA GLY A 199 -9.37 -22.82 2.99
C GLY A 199 -10.17 -21.51 3.04
N LYS A 200 -10.44 -21.07 4.27
CA LYS A 200 -11.07 -19.77 4.53
C LYS A 200 -10.22 -18.65 3.92
N ALA A 201 -10.86 -17.67 3.29
CA ALA A 201 -10.20 -16.47 2.81
C ALA A 201 -9.63 -15.66 3.99
N THR A 202 -8.38 -15.23 3.85
CA THR A 202 -7.68 -14.37 4.80
C THR A 202 -7.22 -13.10 4.10
N LEU A 203 -6.83 -12.09 4.87
CA LEU A 203 -6.12 -10.96 4.29
C LEU A 203 -4.79 -11.45 3.69
N VAL A 204 -4.42 -10.92 2.54
CA VAL A 204 -3.11 -11.15 1.89
C VAL A 204 -2.47 -9.80 1.60
N HIS A 205 -1.18 -9.64 1.92
CA HIS A 205 -0.48 -8.37 1.72
C HIS A 205 -0.31 -8.01 0.23
N GLY A 206 -0.01 -9.00 -0.61
CA GLY A 206 0.24 -8.85 -2.06
C GLY A 206 -0.04 -10.13 -2.82
#